data_AF-A0A015M8S3-F1
#
_entry.id   AF-A0A015M8S3-F1
#
_cell.length_a   1.000
_cell.length_b   1.000
_cell.length_c   1.000
_cell.angle_alpha   90.00
_cell.angle_beta   90.00
_cell.angle_gamma   90.00
#
_symmetry.space_group_name_H-M   'P 1'
#
loop_
_entity.id
_entity.type
_entity.pdbx_description
1 polymer ?
#
loop_
_entity_poly.entity_id
_entity_poly.type
_entity_poly.pdbx_seq_one_letter_code
_entity_poly.pdbx_strand_id
1 'polypeptide(L)'
;MPYPPNAPKYNPEFFNLFLGFRAQPAEHIKSNLVNPIIRHVHEVWCAEDKQLTTYILNWLAFLVQNPDKKPGIAIIMRSPPRCGKNILTDFIREHILGRENFFSTTSLEDVIGRFNAAVRAKKLIILNECDMSGKEWHGANNRLKSLITEPYICIEEKEIDVKVIDDFAGYMILSNHAMPIRIEMGDERYVALNISAKYKGNREYFGSLIKVLENPDTVGSFMSYLLSQNLTSFNPRTIPDTQMKQELIEASIPNPQRFIQYYLEMMWPDNCDTLEIPCTNFYSTYQNWCSEKGENKTLSDNKFGMEIKQFAPKIRVSCSGTRINYYILDKAKIVENFSKVIQDVQDVQEAPVEEEELVAEKSTEKKPEPVIEEQLVSKRAPPPLPPKPDYLKECLQELREEKPSA
;
A
#
# COMPACT_ATOMS: atom_id res chain seq x y z
N MET A 1 -32.74 2.88 13.65
CA MET A 1 -32.91 1.44 13.35
C MET A 1 -31.64 0.98 12.65
N PRO A 2 -30.93 -0.07 13.10
CA PRO A 2 -29.53 -0.24 12.72
C PRO A 2 -29.33 -1.25 11.59
N TYR A 3 -30.18 -1.27 10.55
CA TYR A 3 -29.86 -2.04 9.33
C TYR A 3 -30.43 -1.35 8.08
N PRO A 4 -29.65 -1.22 6.99
CA PRO A 4 -30.20 -0.88 5.69
C PRO A 4 -31.19 -1.97 5.24
N PRO A 5 -32.20 -1.65 4.41
CA PRO A 5 -33.26 -2.58 3.99
C PRO A 5 -32.77 -3.84 3.24
N ASN A 6 -31.48 -3.91 2.90
CA ASN A 6 -30.83 -5.06 2.24
C ASN A 6 -29.88 -5.86 3.16
N ALA A 7 -29.93 -5.69 4.49
CA ALA A 7 -29.11 -6.50 5.39
C ALA A 7 -29.53 -7.99 5.32
N PRO A 8 -28.58 -8.94 5.26
CA PRO A 8 -28.91 -10.36 5.27
C PRO A 8 -29.72 -10.72 6.53
N LYS A 9 -30.71 -11.60 6.36
CA LYS A 9 -31.55 -12.10 7.47
C LYS A 9 -30.66 -12.56 8.62
N TYR A 10 -31.04 -12.20 9.85
CA TYR A 10 -30.40 -12.63 11.10
C TYR A 10 -30.19 -14.16 11.08
N ASN A 11 -28.93 -14.58 10.99
CA ASN A 11 -28.55 -15.99 11.08
C ASN A 11 -28.03 -16.26 12.51
N PRO A 12 -28.72 -17.07 13.32
CA PRO A 12 -28.30 -17.37 14.69
C PRO A 12 -26.97 -18.12 14.79
N GLU A 13 -26.45 -18.65 13.68
CA GLU A 13 -25.14 -19.32 13.62
C GLU A 13 -23.96 -18.34 13.57
N PHE A 14 -24.21 -17.06 13.24
CA PHE A 14 -23.15 -16.06 13.07
C PHE A 14 -23.40 -14.83 13.93
N PHE A 15 -22.37 -14.41 14.70
CA PHE A 15 -22.41 -13.18 15.47
C PHE A 15 -21.72 -12.05 14.70
N ASN A 16 -22.49 -11.03 14.30
CA ASN A 16 -21.91 -9.85 13.64
C ASN A 16 -21.11 -9.02 14.65
N LEU A 17 -19.82 -8.84 14.38
CA LEU A 17 -18.92 -8.03 15.21
C LEU A 17 -19.12 -6.52 15.01
N PHE A 18 -19.75 -6.10 13.90
CA PHE A 18 -20.08 -4.71 13.65
C PHE A 18 -21.44 -4.36 14.26
N LEU A 19 -21.42 -3.53 15.31
CA LEU A 19 -22.61 -3.12 16.06
C LEU A 19 -23.18 -1.77 15.59
N GLY A 20 -22.67 -1.23 14.47
CA GLY A 20 -22.95 0.12 14.00
C GLY A 20 -21.91 1.14 14.43
N PHE A 21 -22.09 2.37 13.98
CA PHE A 21 -21.24 3.51 14.33
C PHE A 21 -21.74 4.21 15.59
N ARG A 22 -20.83 4.88 16.31
CA ARG A 22 -21.18 5.68 17.48
C ARG A 22 -22.08 6.86 17.11
N ALA A 23 -21.80 7.54 16.01
CA ALA A 23 -22.62 8.66 15.56
C ALA A 23 -23.97 8.20 15.02
N GLN A 24 -25.01 8.93 15.41
CA GLN A 24 -26.34 8.84 14.82
C GLN A 24 -26.58 10.07 13.94
N PRO A 25 -27.16 9.91 12.74
CA PRO A 25 -27.44 11.05 11.87
C PRO A 25 -28.43 12.02 12.52
N ALA A 26 -28.18 13.31 12.36
CA ALA A 26 -29.15 14.35 12.69
C ALA A 26 -30.21 14.50 11.59
N GLU A 27 -31.42 14.91 11.95
CA GLU A 27 -32.52 15.16 11.01
C GLU A 27 -32.19 16.28 10.01
N HIS A 28 -31.44 17.29 10.45
CA HIS A 28 -31.01 18.41 9.62
C HIS A 28 -29.51 18.67 9.77
N ILE A 29 -28.83 18.92 8.65
CA ILE A 29 -27.41 19.26 8.62
C ILE A 29 -27.23 20.72 9.05
N LYS A 30 -26.60 20.94 10.21
CA LYS A 30 -26.22 22.29 10.66
C LYS A 30 -24.94 22.74 9.94
N SER A 31 -25.10 23.45 8.83
CA SER A 31 -23.99 23.88 7.96
C SER A 31 -22.93 24.71 8.69
N ASN A 32 -23.30 25.52 9.68
CA ASN A 32 -22.36 26.30 10.50
C ASN A 32 -21.41 25.43 11.36
N LEU A 33 -21.78 24.18 11.64
CA LEU A 33 -20.94 23.21 12.37
C LEU A 33 -20.12 22.32 11.42
N VAL A 34 -20.70 21.99 10.26
CA VAL A 34 -20.04 21.13 9.25
C VAL A 34 -19.01 21.91 8.42
N ASN A 35 -19.31 23.14 8.01
CA ASN A 35 -18.43 23.94 7.16
C ASN A 35 -17.04 24.19 7.76
N PRO A 36 -16.87 24.43 9.08
CA PRO A 36 -15.53 24.51 9.69
C PRO A 36 -14.70 23.23 9.54
N ILE A 37 -15.34 22.05 9.57
CA ILE A 37 -14.68 20.76 9.38
C ILE A 37 -14.25 20.62 7.91
N ILE A 38 -15.16 20.87 6.97
CA ILE A 38 -14.87 20.84 5.53
C ILE A 38 -13.76 21.83 5.19
N ARG A 39 -13.80 23.04 5.74
CA ARG A 39 -12.77 24.06 5.58
C ARG A 39 -11.42 23.55 6.10
N HIS A 40 -11.38 22.87 7.24
CA HIS A 40 -10.14 22.30 7.75
C HIS A 40 -9.60 21.20 6.82
N VAL A 41 -10.46 20.33 6.28
CA VAL A 41 -10.03 19.34 5.27
C VAL A 41 -9.47 20.04 4.03
N HIS A 42 -10.14 21.07 3.53
CA HIS A 42 -9.71 21.82 2.34
C HIS A 42 -8.39 22.55 2.58
N GLU A 43 -8.34 23.46 3.56
CA GLU A 43 -7.21 24.38 3.75
C GLU A 43 -6.01 23.73 4.44
N VAL A 44 -6.26 22.72 5.29
CA VAL A 44 -5.20 22.11 6.12
C VAL A 44 -4.81 20.74 5.58
N TRP A 45 -5.75 19.80 5.41
CA TRP A 45 -5.38 18.47 4.93
C TRP A 45 -4.99 18.45 3.46
N CYS A 46 -5.71 19.17 2.62
CA CYS A 46 -5.55 19.13 1.17
C CYS A 46 -4.81 20.36 0.62
N ALA A 47 -4.33 21.27 1.48
CA ALA A 47 -3.59 22.47 1.08
C ALA A 47 -4.28 23.30 -0.04
N GLU A 48 -5.61 23.43 0.05
CA GLU A 48 -6.49 24.12 -0.90
C GLU A 48 -6.66 23.43 -2.27
N ASP A 49 -6.20 22.18 -2.41
CA ASP A 49 -6.49 21.33 -3.55
C ASP A 49 -7.95 20.83 -3.48
N LYS A 50 -8.78 21.33 -4.41
CA LYS A 50 -10.20 21.00 -4.50
C LYS A 50 -10.46 19.55 -4.88
N GLN A 51 -9.69 18.98 -5.81
CA GLN A 51 -9.88 17.60 -6.27
C GLN A 51 -9.57 16.63 -5.13
N LEU A 52 -8.44 16.87 -4.44
CA LEU A 52 -8.05 16.10 -3.28
C LEU A 52 -9.04 16.27 -2.12
N THR A 53 -9.56 17.49 -1.90
CA THR A 53 -10.61 17.76 -0.91
C THR A 53 -11.85 16.91 -1.16
N THR A 54 -12.37 16.93 -2.39
CA THR A 54 -13.54 16.13 -2.78
C THR A 54 -13.26 14.64 -2.60
N TYR A 55 -12.10 14.17 -3.04
CA TYR A 55 -11.69 12.78 -2.87
C TYR A 55 -11.67 12.36 -1.39
N ILE A 56 -11.05 13.15 -0.51
CA ILE A 56 -10.93 12.82 0.92
C ILE A 56 -12.29 12.83 1.61
N LEU A 57 -13.17 13.79 1.31
CA LEU A 57 -14.52 13.83 1.87
C LEU A 57 -15.37 12.64 1.38
N ASN A 58 -15.25 12.27 0.10
CA ASN A 58 -15.90 11.08 -0.45
C ASN A 58 -15.34 9.79 0.14
N TRP A 59 -14.05 9.72 0.42
CA TRP A 59 -13.43 8.57 1.09
C TRP A 59 -13.94 8.42 2.53
N LEU A 60 -14.05 9.53 3.28
CA LEU A 60 -14.66 9.53 4.61
C LEU A 60 -16.13 9.09 4.56
N ALA A 61 -16.88 9.58 3.56
CA ALA A 61 -18.26 9.17 3.33
C ALA A 61 -18.34 7.67 2.98
N PHE A 62 -17.42 7.16 2.17
CA PHE A 62 -17.36 5.75 1.79
C PHE A 62 -17.18 4.84 3.01
N LEU A 63 -16.33 5.20 3.97
CA LEU A 63 -16.15 4.42 5.20
C LEU A 63 -17.46 4.24 5.99
N VAL A 64 -18.35 5.23 5.94
CA VAL A 64 -19.61 5.23 6.67
C VAL A 64 -20.75 4.64 5.85
N GLN A 65 -20.85 4.96 4.56
CA GLN A 65 -21.93 4.48 3.69
C GLN A 65 -21.74 3.01 3.28
N ASN A 66 -20.49 2.52 3.24
CA ASN A 66 -20.16 1.15 2.81
C ASN A 66 -19.36 0.43 3.92
N PRO A 67 -19.97 0.13 5.08
CA PRO A 67 -19.28 -0.52 6.20
C PRO A 67 -18.74 -1.91 5.84
N ASP A 68 -19.41 -2.60 4.92
CA ASP A 68 -19.14 -3.93 4.36
C ASP A 68 -18.20 -3.93 3.14
N LYS A 69 -17.61 -2.78 2.76
CA LYS A 69 -16.65 -2.70 1.66
C LYS A 69 -15.31 -2.14 2.13
N LYS A 70 -14.24 -2.76 1.65
CA LYS A 70 -12.87 -2.30 1.88
C LYS A 70 -12.53 -1.19 0.87
N PRO A 71 -11.97 -0.04 1.29
CA PRO A 71 -11.54 0.99 0.35
C PRO A 71 -10.43 0.53 -0.60
N GLY A 72 -9.55 -0.37 -0.15
CA GLY A 72 -8.46 -0.87 -0.98
C GLY A 72 -7.28 0.10 -1.14
N ILE A 73 -7.26 1.21 -0.38
CA ILE A 73 -6.21 2.23 -0.39
C ILE A 73 -5.88 2.68 1.05
N ALA A 74 -4.72 3.32 1.21
CA ALA A 74 -4.28 3.98 2.41
C ALA A 74 -4.04 5.47 2.16
N ILE A 75 -4.44 6.31 3.11
CA ILE A 75 -4.16 7.75 3.10
C ILE A 75 -2.90 8.02 3.93
N ILE A 76 -1.91 8.68 3.35
CA ILE A 76 -0.69 9.10 4.03
C ILE A 76 -0.78 10.60 4.29
N MET A 77 -0.56 11.01 5.53
CA MET A 77 -0.53 12.41 5.94
C MET A 77 0.85 12.73 6.52
N ARG A 78 1.64 13.52 5.77
CA ARG A 78 2.93 14.02 6.21
C ARG A 78 2.79 15.47 6.65
N SER A 79 3.33 15.80 7.83
CA SER A 79 3.31 17.16 8.33
C SER A 79 4.44 17.45 9.31
N PRO A 80 4.91 18.69 9.43
CA PRO A 80 5.62 19.11 10.62
C PRO A 80 4.75 18.92 11.87
N PRO A 81 5.34 18.71 13.06
CA PRO A 81 4.58 18.65 14.30
C PRO A 81 3.68 19.88 14.50
N ARG A 82 2.52 19.66 15.12
CA ARG A 82 1.54 20.70 15.51
C ARG A 82 0.81 21.42 14.36
N CYS A 83 0.60 20.73 13.22
CA CYS A 83 -0.22 21.25 12.11
C CYS A 83 -1.71 20.83 12.19
N GLY A 84 -2.12 20.09 13.22
CA GLY A 84 -3.53 19.72 13.42
C GLY A 84 -3.97 18.39 12.79
N LYS A 85 -3.03 17.58 12.25
CA LYS A 85 -3.30 16.26 11.64
C LYS A 85 -4.24 15.38 12.48
N ASN A 86 -4.02 15.33 13.80
CA ASN A 86 -4.76 14.45 14.70
C ASN A 86 -6.15 14.97 15.06
N ILE A 87 -6.42 16.28 14.96
CA ILE A 87 -7.66 16.88 15.49
C ILE A 87 -8.90 16.26 14.86
N LEU A 88 -8.92 16.15 13.52
CA LEU A 88 -10.04 15.54 12.82
C LEU A 88 -9.99 14.01 12.84
N THR A 89 -8.81 13.37 12.82
CA THR A 89 -8.75 11.91 12.92
C THR A 89 -9.24 11.41 14.28
N ASP A 90 -8.92 12.14 15.36
CA ASP A 90 -9.40 11.87 16.71
C ASP A 90 -10.91 12.10 16.81
N PHE A 91 -11.42 13.18 16.21
CA PHE A 91 -12.85 13.41 16.13
C PHE A 91 -13.61 12.29 15.40
N ILE A 92 -13.13 11.89 14.21
CA ILE A 92 -13.75 10.85 13.40
C ILE A 92 -13.71 9.50 14.13
N ARG A 93 -12.55 9.11 14.65
CA ARG A 93 -12.39 7.79 15.27
C ARG A 93 -13.21 7.68 16.57
N GLU A 94 -13.25 8.73 17.40
CA GLU A 94 -13.86 8.66 18.73
C GLU A 94 -15.36 8.94 18.70
N HIS A 95 -15.81 9.89 17.88
CA HIS A 95 -17.20 10.36 17.89
C HIS A 95 -18.03 9.86 16.71
N ILE A 96 -17.42 9.64 15.55
CA ILE A 96 -18.12 9.12 14.37
C ILE A 96 -18.13 7.60 14.38
N LEU A 97 -16.95 6.97 14.27
CA LEU A 97 -16.83 5.52 14.15
C LEU A 97 -17.10 4.80 15.48
N GLY A 98 -16.50 5.26 16.57
CA GLY A 98 -16.54 4.59 17.86
C GLY A 98 -15.34 3.67 18.10
N ARG A 99 -14.96 3.48 19.37
CA ARG A 99 -13.73 2.78 19.80
C ARG A 99 -13.66 1.32 19.35
N GLU A 100 -14.81 0.70 19.18
CA GLU A 100 -14.98 -0.65 18.66
C GLU A 100 -14.59 -0.79 17.19
N ASN A 101 -14.73 0.30 16.41
CA ASN A 101 -14.58 0.32 14.96
C ASN A 101 -13.25 0.93 14.48
N PHE A 102 -12.38 1.40 15.37
CA PHE A 102 -11.05 1.91 14.99
C PHE A 102 -9.92 1.32 15.82
N PHE A 103 -8.73 1.27 15.23
CA PHE A 103 -7.50 0.94 15.94
C PHE A 103 -6.43 1.97 15.58
N SER A 104 -5.72 2.49 16.58
CA SER A 104 -4.63 3.44 16.37
C SER A 104 -3.42 2.95 17.14
N THR A 105 -2.28 2.88 16.47
CA THR A 105 -1.04 2.42 17.09
C THR A 105 0.16 3.23 16.60
N THR A 106 1.19 3.27 17.43
CA THR A 106 2.54 3.75 17.11
C THR A 106 3.50 2.61 16.77
N SER A 107 3.07 1.36 16.92
CA SER A 107 3.85 0.14 16.64
C SER A 107 3.27 -0.56 15.42
N LEU A 108 4.09 -0.68 14.36
CA LEU A 108 3.67 -1.40 13.16
C LEU A 108 3.44 -2.89 13.44
N GLU A 109 4.18 -3.47 14.38
CA GLU A 109 4.09 -4.89 14.77
C GLU A 109 2.69 -5.25 15.31
N ASP A 110 1.96 -4.29 15.87
CA ASP A 110 0.60 -4.53 16.36
C ASP A 110 -0.39 -4.83 15.22
N VAL A 111 -0.01 -4.48 13.99
CA VAL A 111 -0.83 -4.64 12.77
C VAL A 111 -0.30 -5.76 11.89
N ILE A 112 1.00 -5.80 11.61
CA ILE A 112 1.62 -6.77 10.67
C ILE A 112 2.26 -7.97 11.36
N GLY A 113 2.35 -7.92 12.69
CA GLY A 113 3.01 -8.92 13.50
C GLY A 113 2.19 -10.18 13.64
N ARG A 114 2.77 -11.14 14.37
CA ARG A 114 2.13 -12.43 14.60
C ARG A 114 0.84 -12.30 15.41
N PHE A 115 0.85 -11.52 16.49
CA PHE A 115 -0.32 -11.35 17.36
C PHE A 115 -1.04 -10.04 17.04
N ASN A 116 -2.03 -10.12 16.15
CA ASN A 116 -2.67 -8.96 15.53
C ASN A 116 -4.17 -8.81 15.88
N ALA A 117 -4.62 -9.42 16.98
CA ALA A 117 -6.02 -9.39 17.43
C ALA A 117 -6.65 -7.99 17.50
N ALA A 118 -5.84 -6.94 17.69
CA ALA A 118 -6.28 -5.56 17.77
C ALA A 118 -6.89 -5.02 16.46
N VAL A 119 -6.50 -5.56 15.30
CA VAL A 119 -7.05 -5.14 13.99
C VAL A 119 -8.37 -5.80 13.64
N ARG A 120 -8.80 -6.81 14.41
CA ARG A 120 -10.04 -7.55 14.18
C ARG A 120 -11.26 -6.62 14.15
N ALA A 121 -12.06 -6.77 13.08
CA ALA A 121 -13.33 -6.09 12.89
C ALA A 121 -13.23 -4.55 13.05
N LYS A 122 -12.17 -3.96 12.49
CA LYS A 122 -11.97 -2.51 12.48
C LYS A 122 -12.35 -1.94 11.13
N LYS A 123 -13.00 -0.77 11.14
CA LYS A 123 -13.31 -0.01 9.93
C LYS A 123 -12.21 0.96 9.55
N LEU A 124 -11.43 1.43 10.52
CA LEU A 124 -10.31 2.34 10.31
C LEU A 124 -9.10 1.95 11.16
N ILE A 125 -7.93 1.82 10.53
CA ILE A 125 -6.66 1.58 11.20
C ILE A 125 -5.74 2.78 10.96
N ILE A 126 -5.23 3.38 12.03
CA ILE A 126 -4.34 4.54 11.99
C ILE A 126 -2.95 4.15 12.50
N LEU A 127 -1.98 4.17 11.59
CA LEU A 127 -0.56 4.04 11.88
C LEU A 127 0.00 5.43 12.18
N ASN A 128 0.09 5.80 13.45
CA ASN A 128 0.50 7.13 13.88
C ASN A 128 1.96 7.12 14.34
N GLU A 129 2.84 7.76 13.56
CA GLU A 129 4.27 7.88 13.85
C GLU A 129 4.96 6.53 14.04
N CYS A 130 4.49 5.50 13.33
CA CYS A 130 5.17 4.21 13.31
C CYS A 130 6.57 4.37 12.71
N ASP A 131 7.57 3.83 13.40
CA ASP A 131 8.93 3.72 12.87
C ASP A 131 8.93 2.78 11.65
N MET A 132 8.97 3.37 10.46
CA MET A 132 9.03 2.65 9.17
C MET A 132 10.46 2.63 8.61
N SER A 133 11.47 2.60 9.49
CA SER A 133 12.89 2.61 9.11
C SER A 133 13.58 1.29 9.48
N GLY A 134 14.55 0.84 8.67
CA GLY A 134 15.35 -0.36 8.95
C GLY A 134 15.29 -1.46 7.89
N LYS A 135 16.02 -2.57 8.12
CA LYS A 135 16.13 -3.70 7.17
C LYS A 135 14.84 -4.53 7.09
N GLU A 136 14.10 -4.63 8.19
CA GLU A 136 12.84 -5.39 8.30
C GLU A 136 11.68 -4.69 7.57
N TRP A 137 11.85 -3.40 7.26
CA TRP A 137 10.84 -2.58 6.58
C TRP A 137 10.45 -3.13 5.21
N HIS A 138 11.37 -3.69 4.43
CA HIS A 138 11.03 -4.22 3.10
C HIS A 138 9.96 -5.33 3.17
N GLY A 139 10.07 -6.23 4.16
CA GLY A 139 9.06 -7.26 4.38
C GLY A 139 7.76 -6.67 4.91
N ALA A 140 7.86 -5.70 5.81
CA ALA A 140 6.72 -5.00 6.39
C ALA A 140 5.91 -4.18 5.35
N ASN A 141 6.57 -3.51 4.40
CA ASN A 141 5.90 -2.76 3.33
C ASN A 141 5.04 -3.70 2.47
N ASN A 142 5.57 -4.86 2.07
CA ASN A 142 4.82 -5.83 1.28
C ASN A 142 3.63 -6.40 2.05
N ARG A 143 3.80 -6.69 3.35
CA ARG A 143 2.68 -7.11 4.21
C ARG A 143 1.61 -6.03 4.33
N LEU A 144 2.01 -4.78 4.54
CA LEU A 144 1.08 -3.66 4.62
C LEU A 144 0.31 -3.47 3.30
N LYS A 145 0.98 -3.56 2.14
CA LYS A 145 0.34 -3.53 0.82
C LYS A 145 -0.75 -4.59 0.69
N SER A 146 -0.48 -5.82 1.14
CA SER A 146 -1.46 -6.91 1.17
C SER A 146 -2.63 -6.58 2.10
N LEU A 147 -2.37 -6.13 3.33
CA LEU A 147 -3.44 -5.74 4.28
C LEU A 147 -4.34 -4.61 3.75
N ILE A 148 -3.81 -3.71 2.94
CA ILE A 148 -4.59 -2.61 2.35
C ILE A 148 -5.58 -3.12 1.29
N THR A 149 -5.29 -4.22 0.60
CA THR A 149 -6.10 -4.66 -0.56
C THR A 149 -6.82 -5.98 -0.39
N GLU A 150 -6.27 -6.92 0.37
CA GLU A 150 -6.87 -8.24 0.56
C GLU A 150 -8.23 -8.11 1.26
N PRO A 151 -9.24 -8.87 0.82
CA PRO A 151 -10.58 -8.82 1.40
C PRO A 151 -10.68 -9.61 2.72
N TYR A 152 -9.61 -10.32 3.11
CA TYR A 152 -9.56 -11.13 4.32
C TYR A 152 -8.23 -10.93 5.06
N ILE A 153 -8.24 -11.24 6.36
CA ILE A 153 -7.07 -11.19 7.23
C ILE A 153 -7.01 -12.41 8.15
N CYS A 154 -5.81 -12.94 8.36
CA CYS A 154 -5.55 -13.94 9.39
C CYS A 154 -5.38 -13.23 10.74
N ILE A 155 -6.25 -13.55 11.70
CA ILE A 155 -6.16 -13.10 13.08
C ILE A 155 -5.59 -14.22 13.93
N GLU A 156 -4.45 -13.94 14.57
CA GLU A 156 -3.83 -14.83 15.56
C GLU A 156 -3.86 -14.17 16.95
N GLU A 157 -4.51 -14.87 17.88
CA GLU A 157 -4.62 -14.52 19.29
C GLU A 157 -3.71 -15.47 20.10
N LYS A 158 -3.19 -15.00 21.25
CA LYS A 158 -2.37 -15.87 22.09
C LYS A 158 -3.21 -17.06 22.57
N GLU A 159 -2.64 -18.25 22.43
CA GLU A 159 -3.24 -19.51 22.89
C GLU A 159 -4.55 -19.90 22.17
N ILE A 160 -4.86 -19.26 21.04
CA ILE A 160 -6.06 -19.53 20.24
C ILE A 160 -5.64 -19.82 18.79
N ASP A 161 -6.33 -20.74 18.15
CA ASP A 161 -6.11 -21.06 16.74
C ASP A 161 -6.34 -19.85 15.83
N VAL A 162 -5.51 -19.75 14.80
CA VAL A 162 -5.60 -18.69 13.78
C VAL A 162 -6.94 -18.77 13.06
N LYS A 163 -7.60 -17.62 12.90
CA LYS A 163 -8.87 -17.50 12.17
C LYS A 163 -8.72 -16.57 10.99
N VAL A 164 -9.27 -16.95 9.85
CA VAL A 164 -9.41 -16.06 8.69
C VAL A 164 -10.77 -15.37 8.79
N ILE A 165 -10.79 -14.04 8.71
CA ILE A 165 -12.01 -13.24 8.73
C ILE A 165 -12.01 -12.27 7.57
N ASP A 166 -13.20 -11.83 7.15
CA ASP A 166 -13.33 -10.72 6.21
C ASP A 166 -12.78 -9.42 6.83
N ASP A 167 -12.13 -8.61 5.99
CA ASP A 167 -11.54 -7.35 6.38
C ASP A 167 -12.07 -6.19 5.53
N PHE A 168 -12.60 -5.18 6.20
CA PHE A 168 -13.19 -3.99 5.59
C PHE A 168 -12.48 -2.70 6.01
N ALA A 169 -11.30 -2.81 6.64
CA ALA A 169 -10.55 -1.68 7.16
C ALA A 169 -10.02 -0.76 6.05
N GLY A 170 -10.22 0.55 6.23
CA GLY A 170 -9.41 1.59 5.61
C GLY A 170 -8.17 1.90 6.46
N TYR A 171 -7.11 2.41 5.82
CA TYR A 171 -5.85 2.72 6.49
C TYR A 171 -5.50 4.20 6.39
N MET A 172 -4.97 4.75 7.48
CA MET A 172 -4.33 6.06 7.49
C MET A 172 -2.93 5.95 8.11
N ILE A 173 -1.96 6.63 7.51
CA ILE A 173 -0.57 6.69 7.97
C ILE A 173 -0.25 8.14 8.29
N LEU A 174 -0.09 8.47 9.57
CA LEU A 174 0.21 9.83 10.02
C LEU A 174 1.68 9.89 10.40
N SER A 175 2.47 10.77 9.79
CA SER A 175 3.91 10.81 10.04
C SER A 175 4.49 12.22 9.95
N ASN A 176 5.57 12.44 10.69
CA ASN A 176 6.39 13.65 10.56
C ASN A 176 7.68 13.40 9.77
N HIS A 177 7.97 12.14 9.41
CA HIS A 177 9.16 11.79 8.64
C HIS A 177 9.04 12.23 7.18
N ALA A 178 10.15 12.65 6.58
CA ALA A 178 10.19 13.06 5.18
C ALA A 178 9.78 11.92 4.24
N MET A 179 10.20 10.70 4.54
CA MET A 179 9.85 9.48 3.80
C MET A 179 9.12 8.51 4.76
N PRO A 180 7.80 8.66 4.93
CA PRO A 180 7.04 7.80 5.84
C PRO A 180 6.90 6.37 5.31
N ILE A 181 6.79 6.19 4.00
CA ILE A 181 6.63 4.90 3.32
C ILE A 181 7.30 4.97 1.96
N ARG A 182 7.80 3.82 1.48
CA ARG A 182 8.29 3.68 0.11
C ARG A 182 7.13 3.36 -0.80
N ILE A 183 6.95 4.19 -1.81
CA ILE A 183 5.92 4.04 -2.84
C ILE A 183 6.64 3.75 -4.14
N GLU A 184 6.33 2.61 -4.75
CA GLU A 184 6.87 2.26 -6.07
C GLU A 184 6.07 2.99 -7.15
N MET A 185 6.71 3.17 -8.31
CA MET A 185 6.00 3.66 -9.49
C MET A 185 4.87 2.70 -9.88
N GLY A 186 3.71 3.23 -10.26
CA GLY A 186 2.51 2.43 -10.52
C GLY A 186 1.78 1.92 -9.26
N ASP A 187 2.22 2.30 -8.05
CA ASP A 187 1.49 1.92 -6.84
C ASP A 187 0.20 2.73 -6.69
N GLU A 188 -0.94 2.03 -6.81
CA GLU A 188 -2.28 2.61 -6.73
C GLU A 188 -2.92 2.52 -5.33
N ARG A 189 -2.18 2.04 -4.33
CA ARG A 189 -2.72 1.79 -2.98
C ARG A 189 -2.57 2.97 -2.04
N TYR A 190 -1.92 4.06 -2.46
CA TYR A 190 -1.57 5.17 -1.58
C TYR A 190 -1.97 6.53 -2.15
N VAL A 191 -2.70 7.30 -1.35
CA VAL A 191 -2.94 8.74 -1.54
C VAL A 191 -2.08 9.50 -0.54
N ALA A 192 -1.26 10.44 -1.00
CA ALA A 192 -0.30 11.13 -0.15
C ALA A 192 -0.63 12.63 -0.02
N LEU A 193 -0.74 13.12 1.22
CA LEU A 193 -1.11 14.50 1.57
C LEU A 193 0.02 15.19 2.34
N ASN A 194 0.45 16.34 1.83
CA ASN A 194 1.25 17.29 2.59
C ASN A 194 0.30 18.21 3.38
N ILE A 195 0.21 18.01 4.69
CA ILE A 195 -0.65 18.83 5.54
C ILE A 195 -0.08 20.25 5.61
N SER A 196 -0.92 21.21 5.27
CA SER A 196 -0.57 22.62 5.24
C SER A 196 -0.25 23.16 6.63
N ALA A 197 0.84 23.92 6.73
CA ALA A 197 1.21 24.64 7.93
C ALA A 197 0.46 25.99 8.09
N LYS A 198 -0.56 26.27 7.25
CA LYS A 198 -1.30 27.56 7.19
C LYS A 198 -1.70 28.10 8.58
N TYR A 199 -2.17 27.23 9.47
CA TYR A 199 -2.60 27.61 10.82
C TYR A 199 -1.65 27.15 11.93
N LYS A 200 -0.42 26.74 11.61
CA LYS A 200 0.54 26.25 12.61
C LYS A 200 0.79 27.32 13.68
N GLY A 201 0.53 26.97 14.93
CA GLY A 201 0.65 27.89 16.08
C GLY A 201 -0.54 28.84 16.28
N ASN A 202 -1.54 28.86 15.38
CA ASN A 202 -2.73 29.69 15.52
C ASN A 202 -3.72 29.07 16.53
N ARG A 203 -3.58 29.45 17.80
CA ARG A 203 -4.43 28.95 18.90
C ARG A 203 -5.90 29.34 18.76
N GLU A 204 -6.19 30.51 18.18
CA GLU A 204 -7.56 31.00 18.02
C GLU A 204 -8.32 30.17 17.00
N TYR A 205 -7.69 29.87 15.85
CA TYR A 205 -8.25 28.99 14.84
C TYR A 205 -8.55 27.59 15.39
N PHE A 206 -7.55 26.95 16.02
CA PHE A 206 -7.73 25.61 16.57
C PHE A 206 -8.71 25.58 17.74
N GLY A 207 -8.69 26.59 18.61
CA GLY A 207 -9.66 26.72 19.70
C GLY A 207 -11.09 26.88 19.18
N SER A 208 -11.29 27.63 18.10
CA SER A 208 -12.60 27.77 17.45
C SER A 208 -13.05 26.46 16.82
N LEU A 209 -12.15 25.73 16.15
CA LEU A 209 -12.45 24.42 15.58
C LEU A 209 -12.80 23.40 16.68
N ILE A 210 -12.04 23.34 17.77
CA ILE A 210 -12.32 22.44 18.90
C ILE A 210 -13.71 22.72 19.48
N LYS A 211 -14.08 23.99 19.69
CA LYS A 211 -15.44 24.34 20.16
C LYS A 211 -16.54 23.86 19.21
N VAL A 212 -16.27 23.85 17.90
CA VAL A 212 -17.20 23.26 16.92
C VAL A 212 -17.26 21.75 17.11
N LEU A 213 -16.13 21.06 17.24
CA LEU A 213 -16.09 19.60 17.41
C LEU A 213 -16.72 19.12 18.73
N GLU A 214 -16.62 19.92 19.80
CA GLU A 214 -17.23 19.65 21.12
C GLU A 214 -18.73 19.95 21.17
N ASN A 215 -19.29 20.63 20.17
CA ASN A 215 -20.72 20.91 20.13
C ASN A 215 -21.50 19.59 19.95
N PRO A 216 -22.50 19.29 20.82
CA PRO A 216 -23.26 18.04 20.76
C PRO A 216 -23.92 17.73 19.42
N ASP A 217 -24.28 18.77 18.65
CA ASP A 217 -24.96 18.63 17.37
C ASP A 217 -23.99 18.39 16.20
N THR A 218 -22.69 18.59 16.39
CA THR A 218 -21.70 18.49 15.32
C THR A 218 -21.56 17.06 14.83
N VAL A 219 -21.52 16.10 15.75
CA VAL A 219 -21.36 14.67 15.43
C VAL A 219 -22.48 14.19 14.52
N GLY A 220 -23.74 14.45 14.90
CA GLY A 220 -24.90 14.06 14.09
C GLY A 220 -25.01 14.84 12.78
N SER A 221 -24.69 16.14 12.79
CA SER A 221 -24.69 16.96 11.57
C SER A 221 -23.63 16.51 10.56
N PHE A 222 -22.42 16.19 11.03
CA PHE A 222 -21.34 15.71 10.18
C PHE A 222 -21.61 14.29 9.67
N MET A 223 -22.18 13.42 10.51
CA MET A 223 -22.65 12.09 10.08
C MET A 223 -23.68 12.20 8.95
N SER A 224 -24.69 13.07 9.10
CA SER A 224 -25.69 13.30 8.04
C SER A 224 -25.07 13.90 6.77
N TYR A 225 -24.05 14.76 6.90
CA TYR A 225 -23.28 15.25 5.76
C TYR A 225 -22.53 14.13 5.03
N LEU A 226 -21.86 13.22 5.76
CA LEU A 226 -21.17 12.08 5.17
C LEU A 226 -22.16 11.13 4.46
N LEU A 227 -23.31 10.87 5.06
CA LEU A 227 -24.37 10.03 4.47
C LEU A 227 -25.06 10.68 3.27
N SER A 228 -25.03 12.01 3.14
CA SER A 228 -25.63 12.72 2.01
C SER A 228 -24.72 12.86 0.79
N GLN A 229 -23.44 12.49 0.90
CA GLN A 229 -22.52 12.54 -0.25
C GLN A 229 -22.94 11.55 -1.32
N ASN A 230 -22.99 12.00 -2.58
CA ASN A 230 -23.25 11.12 -3.71
C ASN A 230 -21.96 10.37 -4.10
N LEU A 231 -21.94 9.06 -3.87
CA LEU A 231 -20.80 8.19 -4.17
C LEU A 231 -21.00 7.33 -5.43
N THR A 232 -22.04 7.57 -6.24
CA THR A 232 -22.40 6.70 -7.38
C THR A 232 -21.25 6.52 -8.37
N SER A 233 -20.47 7.58 -8.64
CA SER A 233 -19.30 7.54 -9.51
C SER A 233 -17.97 7.52 -8.76
N PHE A 234 -18.01 7.37 -7.42
CA PHE A 234 -16.80 7.42 -6.61
C PHE A 234 -16.19 6.03 -6.43
N ASN A 235 -14.99 5.85 -6.98
CA ASN A 235 -14.15 4.70 -6.72
C ASN A 235 -12.97 5.11 -5.83
N PRO A 236 -12.83 4.57 -4.60
CA PRO A 236 -11.68 4.84 -3.74
C PRO A 236 -10.32 4.48 -4.36
N ARG A 237 -10.27 3.63 -5.39
CA ARG A 237 -9.03 3.27 -6.08
C ARG A 237 -8.65 4.25 -7.20
N THR A 238 -9.54 5.16 -7.57
CA THR A 238 -9.23 6.26 -8.49
C THR A 238 -8.53 7.38 -7.71
N ILE A 239 -7.25 7.17 -7.45
CA ILE A 239 -6.44 8.04 -6.61
C ILE A 239 -6.05 9.34 -7.34
N PRO A 240 -6.13 10.51 -6.67
CA PRO A 240 -5.60 11.74 -7.24
C PRO A 240 -4.07 11.68 -7.28
N ASP A 241 -3.48 12.22 -8.34
CA ASP A 241 -2.04 12.43 -8.39
C ASP A 241 -1.69 13.66 -7.55
N THR A 242 -0.77 13.49 -6.60
CA THR A 242 -0.39 14.56 -5.68
C THR A 242 1.11 14.77 -5.73
N GLN A 243 1.55 16.02 -5.56
CA GLN A 243 2.97 16.36 -5.49
C GLN A 243 3.71 15.50 -4.46
N MET A 244 3.10 15.23 -3.31
CA MET A 244 3.71 14.37 -2.29
C MET A 244 3.90 12.93 -2.78
N LYS A 245 2.93 12.38 -3.53
CA LYS A 245 3.05 11.02 -4.06
C LYS A 245 4.21 10.96 -5.06
N GLN A 246 4.32 11.94 -5.95
CA GLN A 246 5.42 12.06 -6.90
C GLN A 246 6.78 12.13 -6.18
N GLU A 247 6.92 13.01 -5.18
CA GLU A 247 8.14 13.11 -4.35
C GLU A 247 8.52 11.77 -3.68
N LEU A 248 7.54 11.01 -3.19
CA LEU A 248 7.79 9.70 -2.57
C LEU A 248 8.18 8.63 -3.57
N ILE A 249 7.61 8.66 -4.78
CA ILE A 249 8.00 7.77 -5.88
C ILE A 249 9.44 8.08 -6.31
N GLU A 250 9.76 9.35 -6.55
CA GLU A 250 11.11 9.81 -6.91
C GLU A 250 12.15 9.41 -5.86
N ALA A 251 11.86 9.62 -4.58
CA ALA A 251 12.72 9.23 -3.48
C ALA A 251 12.87 7.70 -3.35
N SER A 252 11.93 6.93 -3.89
CA SER A 252 11.92 5.46 -3.86
C SER A 252 12.54 4.82 -5.10
N ILE A 253 13.00 5.60 -6.10
CA ILE A 253 13.58 5.05 -7.33
C ILE A 253 14.83 4.19 -6.99
N PRO A 254 14.85 2.91 -7.42
CA PRO A 254 16.00 2.04 -7.22
C PRO A 254 17.29 2.64 -7.79
N ASN A 255 18.42 2.44 -7.10
CA ASN A 255 19.68 3.03 -7.54
C ASN A 255 20.17 2.61 -8.93
N PRO A 256 19.86 1.43 -9.50
CA PRO A 256 20.22 1.14 -10.89
C PRO A 256 19.47 2.05 -11.86
N GLN A 257 18.20 2.38 -11.57
CA GLN A 257 17.38 3.24 -12.41
C GLN A 257 17.82 4.70 -12.30
N ARG A 258 18.13 5.18 -11.07
CA ARG A 258 18.75 6.50 -10.87
C ARG A 258 20.10 6.61 -11.58
N PHE A 259 20.87 5.53 -11.64
CA PHE A 259 22.08 5.47 -12.44
C PHE A 259 21.78 5.60 -13.95
N ILE A 260 20.75 4.94 -14.47
CA ILE A 260 20.36 5.12 -15.88
C ILE A 260 19.98 6.58 -16.17
N GLN A 261 19.18 7.22 -15.31
CA GLN A 261 18.82 8.64 -15.44
C GLN A 261 20.08 9.53 -15.45
N TYR A 262 20.98 9.34 -14.48
CA TYR A 262 22.25 10.04 -14.44
C TYR A 262 23.09 9.81 -15.69
N TYR A 263 23.16 8.57 -16.19
CA TYR A 263 23.93 8.23 -17.37
C TYR A 263 23.39 8.95 -18.61
N LEU A 264 22.06 8.99 -18.77
CA LEU A 264 21.40 9.73 -19.86
C LEU A 264 21.69 11.24 -19.83
N GLU A 265 21.71 11.82 -18.63
CA GLU A 265 21.85 13.28 -18.48
C GLU A 265 23.30 13.75 -18.50
N MET A 266 24.21 12.99 -17.90
CA MET A 266 25.56 13.46 -17.57
C MET A 266 26.67 12.75 -18.34
N MET A 267 26.39 11.55 -18.89
CA MET A 267 27.40 10.71 -19.53
C MET A 267 27.09 10.34 -20.97
N TRP A 268 25.88 10.66 -21.45
CA TRP A 268 25.44 10.30 -22.78
C TRP A 268 26.24 11.07 -23.85
N PRO A 269 26.85 10.39 -24.84
CA PRO A 269 27.60 11.07 -25.89
C PRO A 269 26.73 11.99 -26.75
N ASP A 270 27.28 13.13 -27.15
CA ASP A 270 26.62 14.04 -28.09
C ASP A 270 26.36 13.36 -29.45
N ASN A 271 25.24 13.71 -30.09
CA ASN A 271 24.85 13.24 -31.43
C ASN A 271 24.77 11.71 -31.58
N CYS A 272 24.40 11.00 -30.51
CA CYS A 272 24.24 9.55 -30.53
C CYS A 272 22.84 9.17 -30.01
N ASP A 273 22.11 8.34 -30.77
CA ASP A 273 20.79 7.86 -30.36
C ASP A 273 20.84 6.50 -29.67
N THR A 274 21.86 5.69 -29.99
CA THR A 274 22.00 4.31 -29.50
C THR A 274 23.44 3.97 -29.14
N LEU A 275 23.65 3.26 -28.03
CA LEU A 275 24.96 2.81 -27.55
C LEU A 275 24.99 1.30 -27.35
N GLU A 276 26.12 0.69 -27.71
CA GLU A 276 26.44 -0.68 -27.35
C GLU A 276 27.62 -0.70 -26.38
N ILE A 277 27.37 -1.11 -25.13
CA ILE A 277 28.38 -1.04 -24.06
C ILE A 277 28.60 -2.45 -23.52
N PRO A 278 29.86 -2.95 -23.42
CA PRO A 278 30.13 -4.22 -22.76
C PRO A 278 29.53 -4.23 -21.35
N CYS A 279 28.80 -5.29 -20.99
CA CYS A 279 28.10 -5.36 -19.70
C CYS A 279 29.05 -5.16 -18.52
N THR A 280 30.28 -5.68 -18.61
CA THR A 280 31.32 -5.51 -17.60
C THR A 280 31.67 -4.03 -17.39
N ASN A 281 31.84 -3.28 -18.48
CA ASN A 281 32.21 -1.87 -18.43
C ASN A 281 31.07 -1.03 -17.86
N PHE A 282 29.84 -1.28 -18.33
CA PHE A 282 28.67 -0.56 -17.84
C PHE A 282 28.42 -0.81 -16.35
N TYR A 283 28.60 -2.04 -15.90
CA TYR A 283 28.53 -2.38 -14.48
C TYR A 283 29.65 -1.72 -13.67
N SER A 284 30.89 -1.67 -14.16
CA SER A 284 31.96 -0.91 -13.49
C SER A 284 31.66 0.58 -13.37
N THR A 285 31.06 1.19 -14.40
CA THR A 285 30.58 2.59 -14.33
C THR A 285 29.51 2.76 -13.26
N TYR A 286 28.55 1.85 -13.17
CA TYR A 286 27.55 1.84 -12.10
C TYR A 286 28.17 1.71 -10.70
N GLN A 287 29.18 0.85 -10.52
CA GLN A 287 29.88 0.69 -9.24
C GLN A 287 30.58 1.99 -8.82
N ASN A 288 31.26 2.65 -9.76
CA ASN A 288 31.93 3.93 -9.50
C ASN A 288 30.90 5.01 -9.13
N TRP A 289 29.82 5.12 -9.89
CA TRP A 289 28.74 6.06 -9.60
C TRP A 289 28.12 5.83 -8.21
N CYS A 290 27.89 4.57 -7.82
CA CYS A 290 27.40 4.24 -6.48
C CYS A 290 28.36 4.73 -5.39
N SER A 291 29.68 4.56 -5.59
CA SER A 291 30.70 5.03 -4.65
C SER A 291 30.74 6.55 -4.56
N GLU A 292 30.66 7.25 -5.68
CA GLU A 292 30.72 8.72 -5.74
C GLU A 292 29.47 9.38 -5.15
N LYS A 293 28.28 8.80 -5.38
CA LYS A 293 27.00 9.32 -4.88
C LYS A 293 26.67 8.88 -3.45
N GLY A 294 27.52 8.07 -2.82
CA GLY A 294 27.29 7.57 -1.46
C GLY A 294 26.10 6.62 -1.35
N GLU A 295 25.87 5.80 -2.38
CA GLU A 295 24.78 4.82 -2.36
C GLU A 295 24.98 3.78 -1.27
N ASN A 296 23.95 3.58 -0.44
CA ASN A 296 24.00 2.65 0.69
C ASN A 296 24.24 1.18 0.29
N LYS A 297 23.98 0.81 -0.97
CA LYS A 297 24.13 -0.56 -1.47
C LYS A 297 24.34 -0.63 -2.97
N THR A 298 25.53 -0.99 -3.41
CA THR A 298 25.79 -1.41 -4.78
C THR A 298 25.22 -2.82 -5.01
N LEU A 299 24.38 -2.99 -6.03
CA LEU A 299 23.85 -4.31 -6.39
C LEU A 299 24.93 -5.16 -7.06
N SER A 300 24.82 -6.50 -6.96
CA SER A 300 25.66 -7.41 -7.75
C SER A 300 25.30 -7.31 -9.24
N ASP A 301 26.24 -7.63 -10.12
CA ASP A 301 26.07 -7.53 -11.59
C ASP A 301 24.78 -8.22 -12.07
N ASN A 302 24.50 -9.43 -11.59
CA ASN A 302 23.26 -10.14 -11.93
C ASN A 302 22.00 -9.35 -11.52
N LYS A 303 21.98 -8.77 -10.32
CA LYS A 303 20.83 -7.99 -9.83
C LYS A 303 20.70 -6.65 -10.57
N PHE A 304 21.82 -5.96 -10.77
CA PHE A 304 21.86 -4.76 -11.61
C PHE A 304 21.28 -5.02 -13.00
N GLY A 305 21.77 -6.07 -13.68
CA GLY A 305 21.28 -6.44 -14.99
C GLY A 305 19.82 -6.89 -15.05
N MET A 306 19.25 -7.40 -13.95
CA MET A 306 17.81 -7.66 -13.86
C MET A 306 17.01 -6.36 -13.76
N GLU A 307 17.44 -5.42 -12.91
CA GLU A 307 16.77 -4.14 -12.67
C GLU A 307 16.76 -3.24 -13.92
N ILE A 308 17.84 -3.23 -14.70
CA ILE A 308 17.93 -2.35 -15.88
C ILE A 308 17.44 -3.00 -17.17
N LYS A 309 16.99 -4.26 -17.14
CA LYS A 309 16.68 -5.04 -18.36
C LYS A 309 15.65 -4.34 -19.26
N GLN A 310 14.68 -3.66 -18.67
CA GLN A 310 13.65 -2.93 -19.42
C GLN A 310 14.18 -1.66 -20.10
N PHE A 311 15.27 -1.08 -19.58
CA PHE A 311 15.90 0.13 -20.15
C PHE A 311 17.04 -0.22 -21.10
N ALA A 312 17.78 -1.27 -20.79
CA ALA A 312 18.99 -1.68 -21.49
C ALA A 312 18.97 -3.21 -21.74
N PRO A 313 18.36 -3.67 -22.84
CA PRO A 313 18.38 -5.09 -23.21
C PRO A 313 19.81 -5.59 -23.48
N LYS A 314 20.03 -6.88 -23.22
CA LYS A 314 21.32 -7.55 -23.44
C LYS A 314 21.36 -8.27 -24.78
N ILE A 315 22.44 -8.11 -25.52
CA ILE A 315 22.80 -8.96 -26.66
C ILE A 315 24.13 -9.68 -26.41
N ARG A 316 24.34 -10.79 -27.11
CA ARG A 316 25.58 -11.57 -27.02
C ARG A 316 26.25 -11.60 -28.39
N VAL A 317 27.46 -11.06 -28.45
CA VAL A 317 28.25 -10.95 -29.68
C VAL A 317 29.49 -11.84 -29.57
N SER A 318 29.84 -12.52 -30.65
CA SER A 318 31.06 -13.32 -30.76
C SER A 318 32.12 -12.51 -31.46
N CYS A 319 33.13 -12.06 -30.71
CA CYS A 319 34.29 -11.35 -31.24
C CYS A 319 35.53 -12.23 -31.08
N SER A 320 36.17 -12.60 -32.19
CA SER A 320 37.44 -13.33 -32.18
C SER A 320 37.44 -14.60 -31.30
N GLY A 321 36.38 -15.40 -31.37
CA GLY A 321 36.22 -16.64 -30.61
C GLY A 321 35.77 -16.47 -29.14
N THR A 322 35.70 -15.24 -28.64
CA THR A 322 35.22 -14.94 -27.28
C THR A 322 33.81 -14.34 -27.34
N ARG A 323 32.92 -14.84 -26.48
CA ARG A 323 31.54 -14.33 -26.38
C ARG A 323 31.46 -13.24 -25.33
N ILE A 324 31.11 -12.02 -25.74
CA ILE A 324 30.97 -10.85 -24.86
C ILE A 324 29.49 -10.43 -24.85
N ASN A 325 28.97 -10.08 -23.67
CA ASN A 325 27.62 -9.53 -23.53
C ASN A 325 27.69 -8.00 -23.59
N TYR A 326 26.77 -7.39 -24.33
CA TYR A 326 26.61 -5.95 -24.44
C TYR A 326 25.21 -5.54 -23.99
N TYR A 327 25.11 -4.38 -23.35
CA TYR A 327 23.86 -3.65 -23.20
C TYR A 327 23.66 -2.77 -24.43
N ILE A 328 22.44 -2.80 -24.99
CA ILE A 328 22.00 -1.84 -26.00
C ILE A 328 21.20 -0.77 -25.26
N LEU A 329 21.65 0.47 -25.32
CA LEU A 329 20.93 1.61 -24.77
C LEU A 329 20.38 2.42 -25.95
N ASP A 330 19.10 2.74 -25.91
CA ASP A 330 18.41 3.55 -26.92
C ASP A 330 17.79 4.73 -26.18
N LYS A 331 18.25 5.94 -26.48
CA LYS A 331 17.88 7.14 -25.71
C LYS A 331 16.37 7.36 -25.72
N ALA A 332 15.74 7.24 -26.89
CA ALA A 332 14.30 7.45 -27.04
C ALA A 332 13.52 6.40 -26.27
N LYS A 333 13.89 5.12 -26.37
CA LYS A 333 13.20 4.04 -25.65
C LYS A 333 13.40 4.12 -24.13
N ILE A 334 14.57 4.54 -23.67
CA ILE A 334 14.80 4.69 -22.22
C ILE A 334 13.93 5.83 -21.69
N VAL A 335 13.90 6.98 -22.38
CA VAL A 335 13.03 8.12 -22.01
C VAL A 335 11.56 7.70 -22.07
N GLU A 336 11.14 7.04 -23.15
CA GLU A 336 9.78 6.51 -23.30
C GLU A 336 9.43 5.53 -22.19
N ASN A 337 10.34 4.64 -21.78
CA ASN A 337 10.08 3.70 -20.68
C ASN A 337 10.01 4.42 -19.34
N PHE A 338 10.78 5.48 -19.09
CA PHE A 338 10.55 6.31 -17.91
C PHE A 338 9.20 7.06 -17.99
N SER A 339 8.81 7.53 -19.17
CA SER A 339 7.55 8.24 -19.40
C SER A 339 6.31 7.33 -19.37
N LYS A 340 6.37 6.10 -19.89
CA LYS A 340 5.29 5.10 -19.82
C LYS A 340 5.05 4.64 -18.40
N VAL A 341 6.10 4.45 -17.62
CA VAL A 341 5.93 4.12 -16.20
C VAL A 341 5.31 5.32 -15.44
N ILE A 342 5.35 6.54 -16.00
CA ILE A 342 4.61 7.73 -15.52
C ILE A 342 3.18 7.82 -16.12
N GLN A 343 2.97 7.45 -17.39
CA GLN A 343 1.72 7.62 -18.15
C GLN A 343 0.74 6.43 -18.09
N ASP A 344 1.19 5.19 -17.92
CA ASP A 344 0.33 4.00 -17.73
C ASP A 344 -0.53 4.09 -16.45
N VAL A 345 -0.29 5.13 -15.62
CA VAL A 345 -1.07 5.51 -14.42
C VAL A 345 -2.30 6.38 -14.79
N GLN A 346 -2.33 6.99 -15.98
CA GLN A 346 -3.40 7.88 -16.43
C GLN A 346 -4.40 7.16 -17.35
N ASP A 347 -3.97 6.21 -18.20
CA ASP A 347 -4.82 5.63 -19.26
C ASP A 347 -5.78 4.49 -18.82
N VAL A 348 -5.78 4.07 -17.54
CA VAL A 348 -6.85 3.19 -17.00
C VAL A 348 -8.12 4.00 -16.63
N GLN A 349 -8.09 5.33 -16.78
CA GLN A 349 -9.20 6.23 -16.43
C GLN A 349 -10.30 6.33 -17.49
N GLU A 350 -10.12 5.77 -18.70
CA GLU A 350 -11.11 5.83 -19.78
C GLU A 350 -11.28 4.49 -20.52
N ALA A 351 -11.66 3.43 -19.82
CA ALA A 351 -12.30 2.29 -20.48
C ALA A 351 -13.82 2.50 -20.49
N PRO A 352 -14.49 2.59 -21.66
CA PRO A 352 -15.94 2.61 -21.71
C PRO A 352 -16.47 1.26 -21.20
N VAL A 353 -17.35 1.32 -20.21
CA VAL A 353 -18.15 0.17 -19.80
C VAL A 353 -19.15 -0.08 -20.92
N GLU A 354 -18.92 -1.12 -21.72
CA GLU A 354 -19.97 -1.65 -22.59
C GLU A 354 -21.08 -2.22 -21.69
N GLU A 355 -22.29 -1.69 -21.85
CA GLU A 355 -23.51 -2.17 -21.21
C GLU A 355 -23.84 -3.57 -21.75
N GLU A 356 -23.62 -4.62 -20.96
CA GLU A 356 -24.27 -5.92 -21.22
C GLU A 356 -25.71 -5.87 -20.69
N GLU A 357 -26.66 -5.76 -21.62
CA GLU A 357 -28.09 -5.93 -21.38
C GLU A 357 -28.39 -7.33 -20.80
N LEU A 358 -29.08 -7.33 -19.65
CA LEU A 358 -29.67 -8.51 -19.03
C LEU A 358 -30.79 -9.07 -19.91
N VAL A 359 -30.56 -10.24 -20.54
CA VAL A 359 -31.62 -11.02 -21.19
C VAL A 359 -32.08 -12.16 -20.28
N ALA A 360 -33.40 -12.21 -20.09
CA ALA A 360 -34.17 -13.05 -19.19
C ALA A 360 -34.07 -14.57 -19.45
N GLU A 361 -34.40 -15.31 -18.38
CA GLU A 361 -34.47 -16.77 -18.24
C GLU A 361 -35.18 -17.54 -19.36
N LYS A 362 -34.70 -18.77 -19.63
CA LYS A 362 -35.56 -19.95 -19.82
C LYS A 362 -34.84 -21.32 -19.69
N SER A 363 -35.37 -22.13 -18.78
CA SER A 363 -35.63 -23.58 -18.79
C SER A 363 -34.58 -24.60 -19.27
N THR A 364 -34.08 -25.37 -18.30
CA THR A 364 -33.90 -26.84 -18.23
C THR A 364 -33.54 -27.66 -19.49
N GLU A 365 -32.36 -28.30 -19.45
CA GLU A 365 -32.19 -29.67 -19.92
C GLU A 365 -31.02 -30.39 -19.21
N LYS A 366 -31.24 -31.65 -18.83
CA LYS A 366 -30.35 -32.52 -18.02
C LYS A 366 -29.11 -32.96 -18.82
N LYS A 367 -27.94 -33.03 -18.16
CA LYS A 367 -26.73 -33.71 -18.65
C LYS A 367 -26.18 -34.66 -17.56
N PRO A 368 -25.70 -35.87 -17.90
CA PRO A 368 -25.54 -36.96 -16.94
C PRO A 368 -24.23 -36.88 -16.14
N GLU A 369 -24.23 -37.54 -14.98
CA GLU A 369 -23.09 -37.70 -14.06
C GLU A 369 -21.87 -38.36 -14.72
N PRO A 370 -20.63 -37.96 -14.38
CA PRO A 370 -19.44 -38.63 -14.88
C PRO A 370 -19.09 -39.85 -14.03
N VAL A 371 -18.83 -40.96 -14.72
CA VAL A 371 -18.25 -42.19 -14.20
C VAL A 371 -16.78 -41.94 -13.81
N ILE A 372 -16.40 -42.39 -12.62
CA ILE A 372 -15.01 -42.40 -12.14
C ILE A 372 -14.34 -43.66 -12.70
N GLU A 373 -13.39 -43.50 -13.62
CA GLU A 373 -12.39 -44.52 -13.96
C GLU A 373 -11.04 -44.16 -13.33
N GLU A 374 -10.55 -44.99 -12.42
CA GLU A 374 -9.22 -44.90 -11.84
C GLU A 374 -8.15 -45.17 -12.90
N GLN A 375 -7.31 -44.16 -13.21
CA GLN A 375 -6.06 -44.37 -13.95
C GLN A 375 -4.86 -44.34 -12.99
N LEU A 376 -4.13 -45.47 -12.95
CA LEU A 376 -2.88 -45.66 -12.22
C LEU A 376 -1.77 -44.72 -12.75
N VAL A 377 -1.34 -43.76 -11.92
CA VAL A 377 -0.16 -42.92 -12.18
C VAL A 377 1.10 -43.57 -11.59
N SER A 378 2.05 -43.86 -12.48
CA SER A 378 3.42 -44.30 -12.22
C SER A 378 4.18 -43.30 -11.32
N LYS A 379 4.61 -43.73 -10.14
CA LYS A 379 5.53 -42.98 -9.26
C LYS A 379 6.95 -43.01 -9.86
N ARG A 380 7.41 -41.89 -10.45
CA ARG A 380 8.85 -41.69 -10.72
C ARG A 380 9.53 -41.15 -9.45
N ALA A 381 10.60 -41.81 -9.02
CA ALA A 381 11.41 -41.40 -7.88
C ALA A 381 12.23 -40.13 -8.21
N PRO A 382 12.48 -39.24 -7.22
CA PRO A 382 13.33 -38.07 -7.41
C PRO A 382 14.81 -38.46 -7.56
N PRO A 383 15.61 -37.66 -8.30
CA PRO A 383 17.03 -37.95 -8.53
C PRO A 383 17.87 -37.84 -7.23
N PRO A 384 18.98 -38.59 -7.11
CA PRO A 384 19.80 -38.62 -5.90
C PRO A 384 20.56 -37.29 -5.69
N LEU A 385 20.63 -36.85 -4.43
CA LEU A 385 21.42 -35.71 -3.99
C LEU A 385 22.93 -35.97 -4.14
N PRO A 386 23.74 -34.95 -4.49
CA PRO A 386 25.19 -35.09 -4.57
C PRO A 386 25.82 -35.35 -3.18
N PRO A 387 26.94 -36.10 -3.10
CA PRO A 387 27.61 -36.39 -1.83
C PRO A 387 28.19 -35.12 -1.19
N LYS A 388 28.15 -35.06 0.15
CA LYS A 388 28.71 -33.97 0.95
C LYS A 388 30.24 -33.87 0.74
N PRO A 389 30.82 -32.65 0.68
CA PRO A 389 32.26 -32.45 0.56
C PRO A 389 33.02 -32.93 1.80
N ASP A 390 34.22 -33.48 1.60
CA ASP A 390 34.96 -34.27 2.59
C ASP A 390 35.49 -33.49 3.81
N TYR A 391 35.45 -32.15 3.81
CA TYR A 391 35.88 -31.34 4.95
C TYR A 391 34.88 -31.29 6.13
N LEU A 392 33.75 -32.00 6.02
CA LEU A 392 32.69 -32.07 7.06
C LEU A 392 32.60 -33.46 7.73
N LYS A 393 33.62 -34.32 7.61
CA LYS A 393 33.59 -35.71 8.12
C LYS A 393 34.47 -36.01 9.33
N GLU A 394 35.09 -35.02 9.96
CA GLU A 394 35.94 -35.30 11.14
C GLU A 394 35.55 -34.50 12.38
N CYS A 395 35.57 -35.23 13.51
CA CYS A 395 35.52 -34.82 14.91
C CYS A 395 34.15 -34.71 15.60
N LEU A 396 33.54 -35.86 15.88
CA LEU A 396 32.61 -36.04 17.00
C LEU A 396 32.74 -37.46 17.57
N GLN A 397 33.93 -37.84 18.01
CA GLN A 397 34.13 -39.11 18.71
C GLN A 397 35.37 -39.11 19.60
N GLU A 398 35.45 -38.20 20.56
CA GLU A 398 36.40 -38.31 21.68
C GLU A 398 35.98 -37.42 22.86
N LEU A 399 34.83 -37.71 23.47
CA LEU A 399 34.46 -37.22 24.82
C LEU A 399 33.44 -38.19 25.47
N ARG A 400 33.84 -39.45 25.61
CA ARG A 400 33.27 -40.39 26.58
C ARG A 400 34.37 -41.35 26.96
N GLU A 401 35.04 -41.06 28.06
CA GLU A 401 35.49 -42.01 29.09
C GLU A 401 36.43 -41.26 30.04
N GLU A 402 35.99 -41.07 31.29
CA GLU A 402 36.75 -41.19 32.55
C GLU A 402 36.08 -40.39 33.68
N LYS A 403 35.25 -41.10 34.46
CA LYS A 403 35.28 -41.07 35.94
C LYS A 403 35.83 -42.44 36.35
N PRO A 404 36.60 -42.63 37.44
CA PRO A 404 36.31 -42.16 38.82
C PRO A 404 37.61 -41.64 39.52
N SER A 405 37.77 -41.32 40.81
CA SER A 405 37.21 -41.72 42.11
C SER A 405 37.74 -40.76 43.21
N ALA A 406 37.10 -40.81 44.39
CA ALA A 406 37.43 -40.19 45.70
C ALA A 406 36.80 -38.81 45.98
#